data_AF-A0AAV3UYF9-F1
#
_entry.id   AF-A0AAV3UYF9-F1
#
_cell.length_a   1.000
_cell.length_b   1.000
_cell.length_c   1.000
_cell.angle_alpha   90.00
_cell.angle_beta   90.00
_cell.angle_gamma   90.00
#
_symmetry.space_group_name_H-M   'P 1'
#
loop_
_entity.id
_entity.type
_entity.pdbx_description
1 polymer ?
#
loop_
_entity_poly.entity_id
_entity_poly.type
_entity_poly.pdbx_seq_one_letter_code
_entity_poly.pdbx_strand_id
1 'polypeptide(L)'
;MIGFTHIQLTETHRQRVTHSAKPKVGTAAVLAQLLPQLTVNAPSERYQAITGLDYYMREETERLLARIETHLEMLIEGIEGMASHTQPAQFSLTVSNGKCELAGQYPLGLDKKLNQDAWLIGAFAWLIPNYLALVHSLELRAFSYAYQRCRAKAAVAYQHLDEPNHGLAVVVKFSAGKGQWQVTTPLNIYHL
;
A
#
# COMPACT_ATOMS: atom_id res chain seq x y z
N MET A 1 33.26 33.49 33.84
CA MET A 1 33.67 33.10 32.48
C MET A 1 33.29 31.64 32.29
N ILE A 2 32.20 31.37 31.58
CA ILE A 2 31.66 30.02 31.37
C ILE A 2 32.05 29.64 29.93
N GLY A 3 32.98 28.71 29.80
CA GLY A 3 33.43 28.19 28.51
C GLY A 3 32.42 27.20 27.95
N PHE A 4 31.87 27.48 26.78
CA PHE A 4 31.02 26.55 26.04
C PHE A 4 31.89 25.46 25.42
N THR A 5 31.70 24.21 25.82
CA THR A 5 32.24 23.05 25.10
C THR A 5 31.35 22.74 23.91
N HIS A 6 31.79 23.10 22.71
CA HIS A 6 31.20 22.61 21.45
C HIS A 6 31.55 21.13 21.27
N ILE A 7 30.53 20.27 21.23
CA ILE A 7 30.67 18.89 20.77
C ILE A 7 30.57 18.94 19.25
N GLN A 8 31.71 18.89 18.55
CA GLN A 8 31.73 18.61 17.12
C GLN A 8 31.45 17.12 16.92
N LEU A 9 30.28 16.80 16.38
CA LEU A 9 30.00 15.46 15.85
C LEU A 9 30.79 15.31 14.55
N THR A 10 31.98 14.73 14.63
CA THR A 10 32.72 14.25 13.46
C THR A 10 31.90 13.17 12.77
N GLU A 11 31.43 13.46 11.56
CA GLU A 11 30.89 12.48 10.62
C GLU A 11 31.93 11.40 10.35
N THR A 12 31.83 10.30 11.09
CA THR A 12 32.55 9.09 10.73
C THR A 12 31.80 8.47 9.56
N HIS A 13 32.30 8.77 8.36
CA HIS A 13 31.97 8.10 7.12
C HIS A 13 32.09 6.59 7.36
N ARG A 14 30.98 5.90 7.64
CA ARG A 14 30.96 4.45 7.80
C ARG A 14 31.31 3.85 6.45
N GLN A 15 32.59 3.50 6.28
CA GLN A 15 33.03 2.64 5.20
C GLN A 15 32.18 1.37 5.26
N ARG A 16 31.32 1.20 4.25
CA ARG A 16 30.49 0.02 4.07
C ARG A 16 31.44 -1.13 3.73
N VAL A 17 31.90 -1.84 4.75
CA VAL A 17 32.55 -3.14 4.55
C VAL A 17 31.48 -4.06 3.99
N THR A 18 31.54 -4.31 2.69
CA THR A 18 30.75 -5.35 2.03
C THR A 18 31.21 -6.70 2.58
N HIS A 19 30.57 -7.13 3.66
CA HIS A 19 30.62 -8.52 4.06
C HIS A 19 29.85 -9.33 3.01
N SER A 20 30.60 -10.02 2.14
CA SER A 20 30.06 -11.16 1.40
C SER A 20 29.41 -12.10 2.42
N ALA A 21 28.09 -12.21 2.38
CA ALA A 21 27.35 -13.11 3.23
C ALA A 21 27.85 -14.52 2.96
N LYS A 22 28.52 -15.14 3.94
CA LYS A 22 28.93 -16.55 3.83
C LYS A 22 27.69 -17.38 3.50
N PRO A 23 27.75 -18.23 2.46
CA PRO A 23 26.60 -18.99 2.02
C PRO A 23 26.16 -19.92 3.15
N LYS A 24 25.00 -19.64 3.73
CA LYS A 24 24.30 -20.62 4.57
C LYS A 24 23.82 -21.71 3.63
N VAL A 25 24.28 -22.93 3.87
CA VAL A 25 23.83 -24.15 3.17
C VAL A 25 22.30 -24.17 3.18
N GLY A 26 21.68 -24.15 2.00
CA GLY A 26 20.23 -24.07 1.82
C GLY A 26 19.71 -22.74 1.25
N THR A 27 20.41 -22.12 0.29
CA THR A 27 19.91 -20.94 -0.43
C THR A 27 18.62 -21.28 -1.18
N ALA A 28 17.57 -20.47 -0.96
CA ALA A 28 16.26 -20.55 -1.60
C ALA A 28 16.30 -20.71 -3.13
N ALA A 29 17.38 -20.26 -3.78
CA ALA A 29 17.60 -20.44 -5.22
C ALA A 29 17.74 -21.92 -5.65
N VAL A 30 18.35 -22.78 -4.82
CA VAL A 30 18.53 -24.21 -5.13
C VAL A 30 17.21 -24.97 -4.94
N LEU A 31 16.44 -24.60 -3.91
CA LEU A 31 15.09 -25.14 -3.69
C LEU A 31 14.12 -24.70 -4.80
N ALA A 32 14.24 -23.47 -5.29
CA ALA A 32 13.47 -22.97 -6.44
C ALA A 32 13.77 -23.74 -7.74
N GLN A 33 15.01 -24.19 -7.93
CA GLN A 33 15.39 -25.00 -9.09
C GLN A 33 14.92 -26.45 -8.99
N LEU A 34 15.01 -27.07 -7.81
CA LEU A 34 14.78 -28.52 -7.65
C LEU A 34 13.33 -28.86 -7.30
N LEU A 35 12.63 -27.99 -6.57
CA LEU A 35 11.29 -28.24 -6.04
C LEU A 35 10.42 -26.96 -6.16
N PRO A 36 10.11 -26.49 -7.38
CA PRO A 36 9.32 -25.27 -7.59
C PRO A 36 7.91 -25.36 -6.98
N GLN A 37 7.40 -26.58 -6.77
CA GLN A 37 6.11 -26.87 -6.13
C GLN A 37 6.12 -26.56 -4.61
N LEU A 38 7.31 -26.50 -3.99
CA LEU A 38 7.50 -26.25 -2.54
C LEU A 38 8.05 -24.84 -2.25
N THR A 39 8.41 -24.08 -3.28
CA THR A 39 8.74 -22.66 -3.12
C THR A 39 7.47 -21.85 -2.93
N VAL A 40 7.10 -21.64 -1.67
CA VAL A 40 6.17 -20.60 -1.27
C VAL A 40 6.90 -19.26 -1.40
N ASN A 41 7.00 -18.75 -2.63
CA ASN A 41 7.56 -17.42 -2.92
C ASN A 41 6.51 -16.31 -2.81
N ALA A 42 5.25 -16.66 -2.55
CA ALA A 42 4.26 -15.66 -2.18
C ALA A 42 4.48 -15.31 -0.71
N PRO A 43 4.93 -14.10 -0.35
CA PRO A 43 4.66 -13.63 1.01
C PRO A 43 3.16 -13.81 1.21
N SER A 44 2.79 -14.60 2.23
CA SER A 44 1.38 -14.70 2.60
C SER A 44 0.97 -13.34 3.13
N GLU A 45 0.52 -12.45 2.25
CA GLU A 45 0.04 -11.13 2.61
C GLU A 45 -1.02 -11.30 3.70
N ARG A 46 -0.75 -10.76 4.88
CA ARG A 46 -1.66 -10.92 6.00
C ARG A 46 -2.72 -9.82 5.91
N TYR A 47 -3.96 -10.25 5.78
CA TYR A 47 -5.09 -9.34 5.85
C TYR A 47 -5.30 -8.87 7.29
N GLN A 48 -5.28 -7.56 7.49
CA GLN A 48 -5.51 -6.92 8.79
C GLN A 48 -6.59 -5.85 8.66
N ALA A 49 -7.52 -5.81 9.60
CA ALA A 49 -8.49 -4.71 9.65
C ALA A 49 -7.81 -3.43 10.14
N ILE A 50 -8.18 -2.28 9.58
CA ILE A 50 -7.70 -0.97 10.04
C ILE A 50 -8.41 -0.62 11.35
N THR A 51 -7.68 -0.72 12.46
CA THR A 51 -8.18 -0.35 13.79
C THR A 51 -7.88 1.11 14.11
N GLY A 52 -8.75 1.76 14.90
CA GLY A 52 -8.55 3.14 15.35
C GLY A 52 -8.87 4.19 14.28
N LEU A 53 -9.63 3.81 13.26
CA LEU A 53 -10.14 4.72 12.25
C LEU A 53 -11.15 5.69 12.86
N ASP A 54 -10.99 6.98 12.56
CA ASP A 54 -11.96 8.00 12.96
C ASP A 54 -13.28 7.85 12.17
N TYR A 55 -14.39 8.22 12.81
CA TYR A 55 -15.72 8.13 12.21
C TYR A 55 -15.82 8.93 10.90
N TYR A 56 -15.27 10.15 10.89
CA TYR A 56 -15.32 11.01 9.70
C TYR A 56 -14.46 10.45 8.58
N MET A 57 -13.28 9.91 8.88
CA MET A 57 -12.46 9.20 7.89
C MET A 57 -13.22 8.03 7.26
N ARG A 58 -13.94 7.25 8.06
CA ARG A 58 -14.76 6.14 7.57
C ARG A 58 -15.84 6.62 6.62
N GLU A 59 -16.64 7.58 7.08
CA GLU A 59 -17.77 8.12 6.32
C GLU A 59 -17.30 8.71 4.99
N GLU A 60 -16.23 9.50 5.01
CA GLU A 60 -15.69 10.12 3.80
C GLU A 60 -15.12 9.06 2.84
N THR A 61 -14.57 7.95 3.35
CA THR A 61 -14.13 6.83 2.51
C THR A 61 -15.31 6.10 1.87
N GLU A 62 -16.38 5.84 2.62
CA GLU A 62 -17.59 5.21 2.10
C GLU A 62 -18.24 6.09 1.00
N ARG A 63 -18.30 7.41 1.21
CA ARG A 63 -18.77 8.37 0.19
C ARG A 63 -17.88 8.38 -1.05
N LEU A 64 -16.57 8.33 -0.87
CA LEU A 64 -15.61 8.26 -1.99
C LEU A 64 -15.83 6.99 -2.81
N LEU A 65 -15.95 5.83 -2.17
CA LEU A 65 -16.18 4.56 -2.85
C LEU A 65 -17.51 4.57 -3.61
N ALA A 66 -18.60 4.97 -2.94
CA ALA A 66 -19.90 5.07 -3.56
C ALA A 66 -19.90 5.99 -4.79
N ARG A 67 -19.16 7.11 -4.74
CA ARG A 67 -19.06 8.03 -5.88
C ARG A 67 -18.30 7.43 -7.06
N ILE A 68 -17.26 6.64 -6.81
CA ILE A 68 -16.57 5.89 -7.88
C ILE A 68 -17.49 4.83 -8.46
N GLU A 69 -18.25 4.12 -7.63
CA GLU A 69 -19.27 3.15 -8.05
C GLU A 69 -20.32 3.81 -8.94
N THR A 70 -20.85 4.98 -8.56
CA THR A 70 -21.78 5.75 -9.40
C THR A 70 -21.17 6.14 -10.74
N HIS A 71 -19.89 6.56 -10.77
CA HIS A 71 -19.21 6.87 -12.03
C HIS A 71 -19.05 5.65 -12.94
N LEU A 72 -18.81 4.47 -12.36
CA LEU A 72 -18.78 3.20 -13.06
C LEU A 72 -20.16 2.85 -13.62
N GLU A 73 -21.20 2.89 -12.79
CA GLU A 73 -22.59 2.59 -13.17
C GLU A 73 -23.05 3.48 -14.33
N MET A 74 -22.86 4.80 -14.22
CA MET A 74 -23.22 5.73 -15.30
C MET A 74 -22.49 5.45 -16.62
N LEU A 75 -21.27 4.92 -16.58
CA LEU A 75 -20.55 4.54 -17.80
C LEU A 75 -21.04 3.22 -18.36
N ILE A 76 -21.37 2.26 -17.50
CA ILE A 76 -21.92 0.96 -17.90
C ILE A 76 -23.32 1.14 -18.50
N GLU A 77 -24.23 1.89 -17.87
CA GLU A 77 -25.56 2.20 -18.40
C GLU A 77 -25.51 2.91 -19.76
N GLY A 78 -24.55 3.83 -19.93
CA GLY A 78 -24.32 4.51 -21.20
C GLY A 78 -23.82 3.58 -22.32
N ILE A 79 -23.21 2.45 -21.96
CA ILE A 79 -22.72 1.41 -22.88
C ILE A 79 -23.80 0.33 -23.12
N GLU A 80 -24.61 -0.01 -22.11
CA GLU A 80 -25.67 -1.04 -22.19
C GLU A 80 -26.83 -0.68 -23.14
N GLY A 81 -26.96 0.60 -23.53
CA GLY A 81 -27.77 1.00 -24.69
C GLY A 81 -27.29 0.41 -26.03
N MET A 82 -26.09 -0.21 -26.06
CA MET A 82 -25.42 -0.79 -27.23
C MET A 82 -24.81 -2.16 -26.87
N ALA A 83 -25.67 -3.19 -26.77
CA ALA A 83 -25.35 -4.62 -26.81
C ALA A 83 -24.37 -5.24 -25.76
N SER A 84 -24.98 -6.05 -24.88
CA SER A 84 -24.53 -7.32 -24.27
C SER A 84 -23.03 -7.63 -24.01
N HIS A 85 -22.78 -8.04 -22.76
CA HIS A 85 -21.60 -8.74 -22.22
C HIS A 85 -20.42 -7.86 -21.78
N THR A 86 -20.67 -6.94 -20.86
CA THR A 86 -19.58 -6.29 -20.11
C THR A 86 -19.05 -7.28 -19.08
N GLN A 87 -17.81 -7.77 -19.28
CA GLN A 87 -17.07 -8.45 -18.21
C GLN A 87 -17.07 -7.58 -16.96
N PRO A 88 -17.20 -8.17 -15.75
CA PRO A 88 -17.23 -7.38 -14.52
C PRO A 88 -15.94 -6.58 -14.41
N ALA A 89 -16.06 -5.25 -14.26
CA ALA A 89 -14.91 -4.38 -14.10
C ALA A 89 -14.05 -4.87 -12.93
N GLN A 90 -12.79 -5.15 -13.21
CA GLN A 90 -11.81 -5.62 -12.24
C GLN A 90 -10.53 -4.82 -12.44
N PHE A 91 -10.37 -3.81 -11.60
CA PHE A 91 -9.27 -2.87 -11.69
C PHE A 91 -8.82 -2.41 -10.31
N SER A 92 -7.60 -1.93 -10.23
CA SER A 92 -7.06 -1.21 -9.08
C SER A 92 -6.88 0.25 -9.45
N LEU A 93 -7.21 1.13 -8.52
CA LEU A 93 -7.01 2.56 -8.62
C LEU A 93 -5.95 2.99 -7.60
N THR A 94 -4.96 3.72 -8.09
CA THR A 94 -3.92 4.39 -7.29
C THR A 94 -3.93 5.87 -7.61
N VAL A 95 -3.49 6.70 -6.67
CA VAL A 95 -3.35 8.15 -6.90
C VAL A 95 -1.88 8.53 -6.81
N SER A 96 -1.35 9.04 -7.91
CA SER A 96 0.03 9.52 -7.99
C SER A 96 0.01 10.94 -8.56
N ASN A 97 0.77 11.85 -7.95
CA ASN A 97 0.85 13.26 -8.36
C ASN A 97 -0.52 13.95 -8.57
N GLY A 98 -1.51 13.60 -7.75
CA GLY A 98 -2.86 14.17 -7.82
C GLY A 98 -3.72 13.66 -8.98
N LYS A 99 -3.31 12.58 -9.65
CA LYS A 99 -4.08 11.92 -10.71
C LYS A 99 -4.43 10.50 -10.33
N CYS A 100 -5.65 10.09 -10.67
CA CYS A 100 -6.09 8.72 -10.58
C CYS A 100 -5.49 7.92 -11.74
N GLU A 101 -4.73 6.88 -11.40
CA GLU A 101 -4.17 5.89 -12.30
C GLU A 101 -4.93 4.58 -12.13
N LEU A 102 -5.38 4.00 -13.24
CA LEU A 102 -6.14 2.77 -13.28
C LEU A 102 -5.29 1.66 -13.88
N ALA A 103 -5.34 0.48 -13.27
CA ALA A 103 -4.71 -0.72 -13.80
C ALA A 103 -5.71 -1.89 -13.79
N GLY A 104 -5.76 -2.67 -14.87
CA GLY A 104 -6.68 -3.79 -15.02
C GLY A 104 -7.76 -3.54 -16.09
N GLN A 105 -8.93 -4.16 -15.92
CA GLN A 105 -10.05 -4.09 -16.85
C GLN A 105 -11.10 -3.10 -16.33
N TYR A 106 -11.29 -2.00 -17.05
CA TYR A 106 -12.25 -0.94 -16.69
C TYR A 106 -12.90 -0.31 -17.93
N PRO A 107 -14.09 0.30 -17.80
CA PRO A 107 -14.78 0.98 -18.90
C PRO A 107 -13.99 2.14 -19.50
N LEU A 108 -14.10 2.32 -20.82
CA LEU A 108 -13.49 3.45 -21.54
C LEU A 108 -14.02 4.79 -21.00
N GLY A 109 -13.11 5.71 -20.69
CA GLY A 109 -13.45 7.05 -20.20
C GLY A 109 -13.64 7.17 -18.68
N LEU A 110 -13.52 6.07 -17.93
CA LEU A 110 -13.52 6.11 -16.47
C LEU A 110 -12.36 6.94 -15.92
N ASP A 111 -11.16 6.74 -16.46
CA ASP A 111 -9.96 7.52 -16.14
C ASP A 111 -10.21 9.03 -16.25
N LYS A 112 -10.88 9.45 -17.32
CA LYS A 112 -11.20 10.86 -17.56
C LYS A 112 -12.25 11.37 -16.57
N LYS A 113 -13.33 10.62 -16.33
CA LYS A 113 -14.37 11.03 -15.37
C LYS A 113 -13.82 11.18 -13.96
N LEU A 114 -13.02 10.22 -13.49
CA LEU A 114 -12.43 10.28 -12.15
C LEU A 114 -11.48 11.47 -11.99
N ASN A 115 -10.62 11.72 -12.98
CA ASN A 115 -9.69 12.85 -12.93
C ASN A 115 -10.36 14.24 -13.13
N GLN A 116 -11.58 14.29 -13.65
CA GLN A 116 -12.36 15.54 -13.77
C GLN A 116 -13.16 15.88 -12.50
N ASP A 117 -13.36 14.91 -11.63
CA ASP A 117 -14.13 15.10 -10.41
C ASP A 117 -13.26 15.73 -9.31
N ALA A 118 -13.35 17.06 -9.20
CA ALA A 118 -12.57 17.84 -8.23
C ALA A 118 -12.82 17.44 -6.78
N TRP A 119 -14.04 17.03 -6.43
CA TRP A 119 -14.36 16.57 -5.08
C TRP A 119 -13.62 15.27 -4.77
N LEU A 120 -13.61 14.33 -5.72
CA LEU A 120 -12.95 13.03 -5.57
C LEU A 120 -11.43 13.17 -5.41
N ILE A 121 -10.80 14.03 -6.22
CA ILE A 121 -9.37 14.33 -6.06
C ILE A 121 -9.09 15.00 -4.70
N GLY A 122 -9.94 15.93 -4.27
CA GLY A 122 -9.84 16.56 -2.96
C GLY A 122 -9.97 15.55 -1.80
N ALA A 123 -10.93 14.63 -1.90
CA ALA A 123 -11.12 13.57 -0.92
C ALA A 123 -9.91 12.63 -0.85
N PHE A 124 -9.32 12.24 -1.99
CA PHE A 124 -8.08 11.46 -2.01
C PHE A 124 -6.91 12.21 -1.36
N ALA A 125 -6.75 13.51 -1.65
CA ALA A 125 -5.69 14.32 -1.09
C ALA A 125 -5.77 14.44 0.44
N TRP A 126 -6.99 14.37 1.01
CA TRP A 126 -7.19 14.33 2.45
C TRP A 126 -7.06 12.91 3.03
N LEU A 127 -7.71 11.90 2.43
CA LEU A 127 -7.76 10.54 2.98
C LEU A 127 -6.41 9.84 2.95
N ILE A 128 -5.67 9.91 1.83
CA ILE A 128 -4.41 9.18 1.64
C ILE A 128 -3.40 9.45 2.76
N PRO A 129 -3.01 10.70 3.06
CA PRO A 129 -2.02 10.96 4.11
C PRO A 129 -2.50 10.50 5.50
N ASN A 130 -3.80 10.62 5.79
CA ASN A 130 -4.36 10.18 7.07
C ASN A 130 -4.33 8.65 7.22
N TYR A 131 -4.69 7.90 6.17
CA TYR A 131 -4.58 6.44 6.17
C TYR A 131 -3.12 5.96 6.24
N LEU A 132 -2.22 6.60 5.50
CA LEU A 132 -0.79 6.28 5.56
C LEU A 132 -0.23 6.51 6.96
N ALA A 133 -0.56 7.63 7.60
CA ALA A 133 -0.12 7.91 8.98
C ALA A 133 -0.69 6.90 9.98
N LEU A 134 -1.99 6.57 9.87
CA LEU A 134 -2.64 5.60 10.74
C LEU A 134 -1.99 4.21 10.60
N VAL A 135 -1.87 3.70 9.38
CA VAL A 135 -1.32 2.36 9.14
C VAL A 135 0.16 2.30 9.50
N HIS A 136 0.93 3.35 9.23
CA HIS A 136 2.31 3.44 9.69
C HIS A 136 2.40 3.32 11.22
N SER A 137 1.49 3.95 11.97
CA SER A 137 1.47 3.81 13.44
C SER A 137 1.17 2.37 13.89
N LEU A 138 0.30 1.65 13.18
CA LEU A 138 0.00 0.24 13.44
C LEU A 138 1.21 -0.65 13.14
N GLU A 139 1.93 -0.39 12.04
CA GLU A 139 3.15 -1.12 11.69
C GLU A 139 4.28 -0.87 12.69
N LEU A 140 4.48 0.37 13.14
CA LEU A 140 5.47 0.69 14.18
C LEU A 140 5.16 -0.03 15.49
N ARG A 141 3.87 -0.12 15.85
CA ARG A 141 3.44 -0.91 17.00
C ARG A 141 3.77 -2.39 16.81
N ALA A 142 3.44 -2.98 15.67
CA ALA A 142 3.75 -4.37 15.35
C ALA A 142 5.27 -4.65 15.34
N PHE A 143 6.04 -3.72 14.77
CA PHE A 143 7.50 -3.74 14.76
C PHE A 143 8.05 -3.74 16.18
N SER A 144 7.57 -2.87 17.08
CA SER A 144 8.08 -2.81 18.46
C SER A 144 7.91 -4.14 19.21
N TYR A 145 6.75 -4.81 19.06
CA TYR A 145 6.53 -6.14 19.63
C TYR A 145 7.43 -7.21 18.99
N ALA A 146 7.61 -7.17 17.66
CA ALA A 146 8.50 -8.09 16.96
C ALA A 146 9.96 -7.89 17.40
N TYR A 147 10.39 -6.64 17.56
CA TYR A 147 11.73 -6.25 17.99
C TYR A 147 12.02 -6.68 19.42
N GLN A 148 11.03 -6.56 20.33
CA GLN A 148 11.12 -7.07 21.69
C GLN A 148 11.36 -8.59 21.73
N ARG A 149 10.73 -9.35 20.83
CA ARG A 149 10.89 -10.80 20.73
C ARG A 149 12.23 -11.21 20.10
N CYS A 150 12.60 -10.60 18.98
CA CYS A 150 13.85 -10.91 18.29
C CYS A 150 14.28 -9.75 17.38
N ARG A 151 15.27 -8.96 17.85
CA ARG A 151 15.77 -7.77 17.17
C ARG A 151 16.23 -8.02 15.73
N ALA A 152 17.07 -9.04 15.52
CA ALA A 152 17.64 -9.34 14.21
C ALA A 152 16.56 -9.76 13.18
N LYS A 153 15.57 -10.54 13.61
CA LYS A 153 14.46 -10.94 12.73
C LYS A 153 13.53 -9.76 12.42
N ALA A 154 13.24 -8.91 13.41
CA ALA A 154 12.38 -7.75 13.23
C ALA A 154 12.99 -6.73 12.27
N ALA A 155 14.29 -6.44 12.39
CA ALA A 155 14.98 -5.51 11.50
C ALA A 155 14.96 -5.97 10.03
N VAL A 156 15.05 -7.27 9.77
CA VAL A 156 14.95 -7.82 8.42
C VAL A 156 13.50 -7.82 7.92
N ALA A 157 12.55 -8.22 8.77
CA ALA A 157 11.14 -8.33 8.37
C ALA A 157 10.52 -6.97 8.04
N TYR A 158 10.89 -5.91 8.76
CA TYR A 158 10.33 -4.56 8.60
C TYR A 158 11.30 -3.61 7.89
N GLN A 159 12.19 -4.13 7.06
CA GLN A 159 13.17 -3.31 6.34
C GLN A 159 12.50 -2.29 5.40
N HIS A 160 11.27 -2.56 4.96
CA HIS A 160 10.48 -1.65 4.12
C HIS A 160 10.14 -0.33 4.80
N LEU A 161 10.23 -0.23 6.13
CA LEU A 161 10.04 1.04 6.84
C LEU A 161 11.09 2.10 6.49
N ASP A 162 12.26 1.68 5.98
CA ASP A 162 13.33 2.55 5.49
C ASP A 162 13.11 3.03 4.04
N GLU A 163 12.12 2.47 3.33
CA GLU A 163 11.79 2.85 1.95
C GLU A 163 10.94 4.14 1.89
N PRO A 164 10.83 4.79 0.70
CA PRO A 164 9.92 5.91 0.52
C PRO A 164 8.49 5.55 0.93
N ASN A 165 7.81 6.47 1.61
CA ASN A 165 6.48 6.24 2.20
C ASN A 165 6.44 5.03 3.15
N HIS A 166 7.58 4.58 3.69
CA HIS A 166 7.69 3.41 4.56
C HIS A 166 7.17 2.12 3.91
N GLY A 167 7.27 2.01 2.58
CA GLY A 167 6.75 0.87 1.82
C GLY A 167 5.21 0.78 1.79
N LEU A 168 4.51 1.83 2.23
CA LEU A 168 3.05 1.89 2.24
C LEU A 168 2.54 2.42 0.89
N ALA A 169 1.46 1.82 0.40
CA ALA A 169 0.71 2.33 -0.73
C ALA A 169 -0.80 2.20 -0.48
N VAL A 170 -1.55 3.22 -0.90
CA VAL A 170 -3.02 3.17 -0.89
C VAL A 170 -3.49 2.67 -2.25
N VAL A 171 -4.35 1.65 -2.24
CA VAL A 171 -4.93 1.06 -3.43
C VAL A 171 -6.43 0.88 -3.21
N VAL A 172 -7.25 1.34 -4.15
CA VAL A 172 -8.67 1.02 -4.18
C VAL A 172 -8.90 -0.10 -5.18
N LYS A 173 -9.29 -1.28 -4.72
CA LYS A 173 -9.57 -2.42 -5.60
C LYS A 173 -11.05 -2.50 -5.91
N PHE A 174 -11.39 -2.61 -7.19
CA PHE A 174 -12.74 -2.85 -7.65
C PHE A 174 -12.85 -4.27 -8.17
N SER A 175 -13.85 -4.99 -7.67
CA SER A 175 -14.23 -6.31 -8.17
C SER A 175 -15.74 -6.49 -8.06
N ALA A 176 -16.35 -7.06 -9.10
CA ALA A 176 -17.80 -7.28 -9.17
C ALA A 176 -18.63 -6.02 -8.84
N GLY A 177 -18.17 -4.84 -9.28
CA GLY A 177 -18.86 -3.56 -9.10
C GLY A 177 -18.71 -2.92 -7.70
N LYS A 178 -17.95 -3.53 -6.78
CA LYS A 178 -17.72 -2.96 -5.44
C LYS A 178 -16.28 -2.50 -5.25
N GLY A 179 -16.12 -1.32 -4.66
CA GLY A 179 -14.84 -0.75 -4.28
C GLY A 179 -14.40 -1.19 -2.88
N GLN A 180 -13.13 -1.54 -2.73
CA GLN A 180 -12.50 -1.82 -1.45
C GLN A 180 -11.27 -0.94 -1.27
N TRP A 181 -11.25 -0.19 -0.18
CA TRP A 181 -10.09 0.59 0.21
C TRP A 181 -9.05 -0.30 0.90
N GLN A 182 -7.82 -0.28 0.39
CA GLN A 182 -6.71 -1.06 0.95
C GLN A 182 -5.47 -0.17 1.14
N VAL A 183 -4.74 -0.43 2.21
CA VAL A 183 -3.37 0.08 2.39
C VAL A 183 -2.44 -1.12 2.43
N THR A 184 -1.53 -1.20 1.47
CA THR A 184 -0.64 -2.35 1.29
C THR A 184 0.75 -2.03 1.79
N THR A 185 1.37 -3.00 2.46
CA THR A 185 2.80 -3.06 2.76
C THR A 185 3.37 -4.38 2.27
N PRO A 186 4.70 -4.54 2.20
CA PRO A 186 5.31 -5.82 1.83
C PRO A 186 4.94 -7.00 2.74
N LEU A 187 4.37 -6.72 3.92
CA LEU A 187 3.97 -7.73 4.89
C LEU A 187 2.45 -7.91 4.99
N ASN A 188 1.68 -6.83 4.88
CA ASN A 188 0.27 -6.80 5.26
C ASN A 188 -0.59 -6.07 4.22
N ILE A 189 -1.84 -6.53 4.09
CA ILE A 189 -2.90 -5.77 3.44
C ILE A 189 -3.87 -5.30 4.53
N TYR A 190 -3.89 -4.00 4.75
CA TYR A 190 -4.84 -3.35 5.62
C TYR A 190 -6.12 -3.03 4.86
N HIS A 191 -7.27 -3.43 5.40
CA HIS A 191 -8.59 -3.20 4.80
C HIS A 191 -9.57 -2.59 5.81
N LEU A 192 -10.58 -1.90 5.27
CA LEU A 192 -11.75 -1.42 6.02
C LEU A 192 -12.74 -2.54 6.35
#